data_AF-A0A519Y5D2-F1
#
_entry.id   AF-A0A519Y5D2-F1
#
_cell.length_a   1.000
_cell.length_b   1.000
_cell.length_c   1.000
_cell.angle_alpha   90.00
_cell.angle_beta   90.00
_cell.angle_gamma   90.00
#
_symmetry.space_group_name_H-M   'P 1'
#
loop_
_entity.id
_entity.type
_entity.pdbx_description
1 polymer ?
#
loop_
_entity_poly.entity_id
_entity_poly.type
_entity_poly.pdbx_seq_one_letter_code
_entity_poly.pdbx_strand_id
1 'polypeptide(L)'
;MFDQYSLQRVAVAGAYSTCGQPGQMFYHFATDNTGADTLDNLNNSAARRAQLLDFLSKVPDGSYVALVSANRLRFADPNVAATMRQVATLLGSKVVTNLKNGEPWALVAQKKAAGGLALAETGPDRSQASPANQAIVLNYNLATPGQAGTVTSTLIGPAQQWRTLLDVIRPETPTSSYRLALVGYDASNKPTVLNADIKTKNLDMSAYSATTYPYMQLQLALRDSVNRTPPQLKQWLLTYKGLPEGVVRRDLVATTKYDSTSLRNQAVNAGFLTFPVKFDNISQEAFTGRLPVLVQLINVSTGLAVKSTTLTAPRELPANDSVLTVNVRLDVTGTFGKFYVRVMVNPQAQPELYYFNNELRTDAFTVRDTNVPPTLDVAIDGRHILDGEIVSPS
;
A
#
# COMPACT_ATOMS: atom_id res chain seq x y z
N MET A 1 14.04 36.56 -7.39
CA MET A 1 14.84 35.57 -6.64
C MET A 1 14.13 35.27 -5.35
N PHE A 2 14.02 34.01 -4.98
CA PHE A 2 13.24 33.56 -3.84
C PHE A 2 14.01 32.54 -3.00
N ASP A 3 13.84 32.60 -1.69
CA ASP A 3 14.40 31.62 -0.77
C ASP A 3 13.72 30.25 -0.96
N GLN A 4 14.47 29.15 -0.79
CA GLN A 4 13.97 27.80 -1.06
C GLN A 4 12.91 27.30 -0.08
N TYR A 5 12.83 27.86 1.12
CA TYR A 5 11.96 27.38 2.19
C TYR A 5 10.71 28.25 2.42
N SER A 6 10.87 29.55 2.24
CA SER A 6 9.81 30.55 2.47
C SER A 6 9.18 31.08 1.19
N LEU A 7 9.87 30.93 0.05
CA LEU A 7 9.59 31.63 -1.21
C LEU A 7 9.51 33.15 -1.05
N GLN A 8 10.02 33.70 0.07
CA GLN A 8 10.16 35.14 0.22
C GLN A 8 11.31 35.65 -0.62
N ARG A 9 11.22 36.91 -1.02
CA ARG A 9 12.24 37.54 -1.86
C ARG A 9 13.55 37.65 -1.10
N VAL A 10 14.64 37.25 -1.75
CA VAL A 10 15.99 37.40 -1.21
C VAL A 10 16.57 38.76 -1.60
N ALA A 11 17.03 39.51 -0.62
CA ALA A 11 17.83 40.71 -0.83
C ALA A 11 19.27 40.31 -1.13
N VAL A 12 19.79 40.77 -2.27
CA VAL A 12 21.18 40.53 -2.68
C VAL A 12 21.86 41.89 -2.80
N ALA A 13 23.00 42.02 -2.13
CA ALA A 13 23.80 43.23 -2.20
C ALA A 13 24.54 43.29 -3.54
N GLY A 14 24.64 44.47 -4.13
CA GLY A 14 25.34 44.68 -5.39
C GLY A 14 24.96 45.99 -6.06
N ALA A 15 25.70 46.34 -7.12
CA ALA A 15 25.37 47.47 -7.96
C ALA A 15 24.43 47.01 -9.09
N TYR A 16 23.16 47.40 -9.00
CA TYR A 16 22.12 47.13 -9.99
C TYR A 16 21.07 48.23 -9.92
N SER A 17 20.22 48.27 -10.95
CA SER A 17 19.01 49.08 -10.96
C SER A 17 17.79 48.17 -10.90
N THR A 18 16.64 48.72 -10.53
CA THR A 18 15.39 47.97 -10.43
C THR A 18 14.27 48.66 -11.18
N CYS A 19 13.42 47.87 -11.83
CA CYS A 19 12.21 48.36 -12.49
C CYS A 19 11.01 47.44 -12.20
N GLY A 20 9.81 47.86 -12.59
CA GLY A 20 8.56 47.11 -12.38
C GLY A 20 7.77 47.56 -11.15
N GLN A 21 6.64 46.90 -10.92
CA GLN A 21 5.71 47.20 -9.82
C GLN A 21 6.13 46.51 -8.51
N PRO A 22 5.68 46.99 -7.33
CA PRO A 22 5.82 46.27 -6.08
C PRO A 22 5.29 44.83 -6.21
N GLY A 23 6.12 43.84 -5.84
CA GLY A 23 5.81 42.41 -6.02
C GLY A 23 6.19 41.80 -7.38
N GLN A 24 6.55 42.62 -8.38
CA GLN A 24 6.98 42.20 -9.72
C GLN A 24 8.23 42.98 -10.17
N MET A 25 9.19 43.11 -9.26
CA MET A 25 10.40 43.90 -9.51
C MET A 25 11.45 43.06 -10.25
N PHE A 26 12.03 43.64 -11.30
CA PHE A 26 13.16 43.10 -12.03
C PHE A 26 14.44 43.80 -11.59
N TYR A 27 15.52 43.03 -11.48
CA TYR A 27 16.87 43.57 -11.41
C TYR A 27 17.39 43.71 -12.84
N HIS A 28 17.98 44.85 -13.17
CA HIS A 28 18.61 45.07 -14.46
C HIS A 28 19.95 45.79 -14.30
N PHE A 29 20.82 45.61 -15.29
CA PHE A 29 22.22 46.03 -15.24
C PHE A 29 22.47 47.12 -16.28
N ALA A 30 21.88 48.29 -16.00
CA ALA A 30 22.05 49.56 -16.70
C ALA A 30 21.75 50.69 -15.68
N THR A 31 22.42 51.82 -15.76
CA THR A 31 22.09 53.05 -15.00
C THR A 31 21.14 53.97 -15.74
N ASP A 32 21.18 53.99 -17.07
CA ASP A 32 20.26 54.81 -17.84
C ASP A 32 18.97 54.06 -18.18
N ASN A 33 17.88 54.45 -17.51
CA ASN A 33 16.54 53.92 -17.73
C ASN A 33 15.78 54.70 -18.81
N THR A 34 16.38 55.78 -19.33
CA THR A 34 15.79 56.68 -20.34
C THR A 34 16.13 56.28 -21.78
N GLY A 35 17.14 55.41 -21.96
CA GLY A 35 17.57 54.92 -23.27
C GLY A 35 18.43 55.90 -24.05
N ALA A 36 18.94 56.96 -23.42
CA ALA A 36 19.83 57.96 -24.00
C ALA A 36 21.27 57.43 -24.17
N ASP A 37 21.77 56.62 -23.22
CA ASP A 37 23.07 55.96 -23.31
C ASP A 37 22.94 54.55 -23.92
N THR A 38 23.18 54.48 -25.22
CA THR A 38 23.16 53.21 -25.99
C THR A 38 24.36 52.29 -25.69
N LEU A 39 25.35 52.75 -24.91
CA LEU A 39 26.52 51.97 -24.49
C LEU A 39 26.33 51.36 -23.08
N ASP A 40 25.33 51.81 -22.33
CA ASP A 40 25.08 51.38 -20.96
C ASP A 40 24.27 50.07 -20.87
N ASN A 41 24.82 48.98 -21.39
CA ASN A 41 24.17 47.67 -21.40
C ASN A 41 25.18 46.51 -21.47
N LEU A 42 24.69 45.28 -21.36
CA LEU A 42 25.51 44.07 -21.39
C LEU A 42 26.30 43.89 -22.70
N ASN A 43 25.84 44.43 -23.84
CA ASN A 43 26.56 44.33 -25.10
C ASN A 43 27.84 45.17 -25.07
N ASN A 44 27.75 46.42 -24.59
CA ASN A 44 28.81 47.40 -24.77
C ASN A 44 29.63 47.66 -23.50
N SER A 45 29.09 47.40 -22.30
CA SER A 45 29.74 47.77 -21.03
C SER A 45 30.32 46.57 -20.26
N ALA A 46 31.64 46.57 -20.05
CA ALA A 46 32.32 45.59 -19.20
C ALA A 46 31.87 45.68 -17.74
N ALA A 47 31.58 46.89 -17.26
CA ALA A 47 31.09 47.12 -15.91
C ALA A 47 29.73 46.44 -15.68
N ARG A 48 28.80 46.50 -16.66
CA ARG A 48 27.49 45.84 -16.53
C ARG A 48 27.57 44.32 -16.53
N ARG A 49 28.45 43.75 -17.36
CA ARG A 49 28.71 42.30 -17.35
C ARG A 49 29.28 41.87 -16.00
N ALA A 50 30.23 42.62 -15.44
CA ALA A 50 30.78 42.34 -14.11
C ALA A 50 29.72 42.45 -13.00
N GLN A 51 28.86 43.46 -13.05
CA GLN A 51 27.76 43.63 -12.09
C GLN A 51 26.76 42.47 -12.10
N LEU A 52 26.36 41.97 -13.29
CA LEU A 52 25.50 40.79 -13.40
C LEU A 52 26.12 39.57 -12.72
N LEU A 53 27.41 39.32 -12.99
CA LEU A 53 28.12 38.15 -12.46
C LEU A 53 28.36 38.25 -10.96
N ASP A 54 28.72 39.43 -10.45
CA ASP A 54 28.86 39.71 -9.02
C ASP A 54 27.52 39.55 -8.28
N PHE A 55 26.43 40.05 -8.88
CA PHE A 55 25.10 39.88 -8.31
C PHE A 55 24.70 38.40 -8.24
N LEU A 56 24.88 37.64 -9.34
CA LEU A 56 24.54 36.22 -9.38
C LEU A 56 25.42 35.37 -8.45
N SER A 57 26.68 35.73 -8.25
CA SER A 57 27.59 35.00 -7.34
C SER A 57 27.24 35.22 -5.87
N LYS A 58 26.67 36.37 -5.52
CA LYS A 58 26.19 36.71 -4.17
C LYS A 58 24.80 36.17 -3.84
N VAL A 59 24.12 35.55 -4.81
CA VAL A 59 22.85 34.85 -4.53
C VAL A 59 23.13 33.68 -3.58
N PRO A 60 22.46 33.60 -2.41
CA PRO A 60 22.66 32.50 -1.49
C PRO A 60 22.34 31.16 -2.11
N ASP A 61 23.13 30.15 -1.77
CA ASP A 61 22.87 28.77 -2.20
C ASP A 61 21.50 28.29 -1.71
N GLY A 62 20.82 27.54 -2.58
CA GLY A 62 19.43 27.14 -2.41
C GLY A 62 18.43 28.10 -3.06
N SER A 63 18.75 29.38 -3.23
CA SER A 63 17.78 30.36 -3.76
C SER A 63 17.35 30.04 -5.19
N TYR A 64 16.07 30.26 -5.49
CA TYR A 64 15.53 30.26 -6.83
C TYR A 64 15.84 31.57 -7.55
N VAL A 65 16.33 31.49 -8.77
CA VAL A 65 16.68 32.61 -9.65
C VAL A 65 15.86 32.47 -10.93
N ALA A 66 15.18 33.55 -11.31
CA ALA A 66 14.56 33.68 -12.62
C ALA A 66 15.32 34.74 -13.40
N LEU A 67 15.68 34.44 -14.65
CA LEU A 67 16.43 35.32 -15.54
C LEU A 67 15.73 35.33 -16.90
N VAL A 68 15.64 36.50 -17.52
CA VAL A 68 15.09 36.68 -18.86
C VAL A 68 15.99 37.63 -19.63
N SER A 69 16.28 37.32 -20.89
CA SER A 69 16.95 38.26 -21.77
C SER A 69 15.99 39.38 -22.16
N ALA A 70 16.50 40.61 -22.13
CA ALA A 70 15.76 41.80 -22.54
C ALA A 70 16.56 42.52 -23.62
N ASN A 71 15.85 43.15 -24.55
CA ASN A 71 16.41 43.79 -25.74
C ASN A 71 17.20 42.80 -26.63
N ARG A 72 17.94 43.33 -27.61
CA ARG A 72 18.76 42.52 -28.53
C ARG A 72 20.17 42.31 -27.97
N LEU A 73 20.34 41.23 -27.20
CA LEU A 73 21.67 40.80 -26.75
C LEU A 73 22.49 40.21 -27.90
N ARG A 74 23.78 40.55 -27.97
CA ARG A 74 24.74 40.04 -28.96
C ARG A 74 25.43 38.79 -28.43
N PHE A 75 24.71 37.67 -28.32
CA PHE A 75 25.24 36.41 -27.77
C PHE A 75 26.51 35.88 -28.47
N ALA A 76 26.75 36.23 -29.73
CA ALA A 76 27.96 35.86 -30.47
C ALA A 76 29.15 36.82 -30.22
N ASP A 77 28.95 37.97 -29.58
CA ASP A 77 30.05 38.84 -29.15
C ASP A 77 30.93 38.09 -28.13
N PRO A 78 32.27 38.09 -28.26
CA PRO A 78 33.15 37.31 -27.38
C PRO A 78 32.99 37.63 -25.89
N ASN A 79 32.74 38.89 -25.53
CA ASN A 79 32.62 39.32 -24.13
C ASN A 79 31.24 38.93 -23.55
N VAL A 80 30.18 39.05 -24.35
CA VAL A 80 28.85 38.57 -23.97
C VAL A 80 28.84 37.04 -23.85
N ALA A 81 29.42 36.34 -24.82
CA ALA A 81 29.53 34.87 -24.81
C ALA A 81 30.30 34.37 -23.57
N ALA A 82 31.40 35.05 -23.19
CA ALA A 82 32.15 34.72 -21.98
C ALA A 82 31.30 34.92 -20.70
N THR A 83 30.52 35.99 -20.64
CA THR A 83 29.58 36.25 -19.54
C THR A 83 28.52 35.17 -19.46
N MET A 84 27.91 34.80 -20.60
CA MET A 84 26.87 33.78 -20.65
C MET A 84 27.38 32.38 -20.29
N ARG A 85 28.64 32.04 -20.59
CA ARG A 85 29.27 30.81 -20.07
C ARG A 85 29.33 30.79 -18.55
N GLN A 86 29.66 31.92 -17.91
CA GLN A 86 29.65 32.00 -16.44
C GLN A 86 28.23 31.95 -15.87
N VAL A 87 27.26 32.60 -16.52
CA VAL A 87 25.83 32.45 -16.18
C VAL A 87 25.40 30.99 -16.26
N ALA A 88 25.84 30.26 -17.30
CA ALA A 88 25.59 28.83 -17.45
C ALA A 88 26.19 28.00 -16.31
N THR A 89 27.41 28.31 -15.86
CA THR A 89 28.00 27.66 -14.68
C THR A 89 27.24 27.99 -13.39
N LEU A 90 26.88 29.25 -13.18
CA LEU A 90 26.23 29.72 -11.95
C LEU A 90 24.78 29.23 -11.81
N LEU A 91 24.07 29.08 -12.92
CA LEU A 91 22.62 28.77 -12.95
C LEU A 91 22.28 27.44 -13.63
N GLY A 92 23.26 26.73 -14.20
CA GLY A 92 23.06 25.41 -14.82
C GLY A 92 22.42 25.46 -16.21
N SER A 93 22.40 26.62 -16.87
CA SER A 93 21.81 26.78 -18.21
C SER A 93 22.47 25.85 -19.23
N LYS A 94 21.64 25.24 -20.08
CA LYS A 94 22.06 24.40 -21.21
C LYS A 94 21.86 25.08 -22.56
N VAL A 95 21.05 26.14 -22.61
CA VAL A 95 20.67 26.82 -23.85
C VAL A 95 21.51 28.09 -24.09
N VAL A 96 21.87 28.84 -23.04
CA VAL A 96 22.37 30.21 -23.17
C VAL A 96 23.67 30.34 -23.97
N THR A 97 24.52 29.31 -23.95
CA THR A 97 25.80 29.29 -24.69
C THR A 97 25.63 29.04 -26.19
N ASN A 98 24.44 28.63 -26.62
CA ASN A 98 24.12 28.28 -28.00
C ASN A 98 23.17 29.31 -28.66
N LEU A 99 22.85 30.41 -27.98
CA LEU A 99 21.96 31.46 -28.50
C LEU A 99 22.66 32.30 -29.57
N LYS A 100 21.91 32.71 -30.59
CA LYS A 100 22.34 33.67 -31.62
C LYS A 100 21.95 35.09 -31.22
N ASN A 101 22.59 36.08 -31.85
CA ASN A 101 22.29 37.49 -31.60
C ASN A 101 20.79 37.80 -31.72
N GLY A 102 20.23 38.40 -30.68
CA GLY A 102 18.82 38.79 -30.61
C GLY A 102 17.83 37.68 -30.24
N GLU A 103 18.26 36.42 -30.10
CA GLU A 103 17.36 35.34 -29.69
C GLU A 103 16.86 35.53 -28.24
N PRO A 104 15.54 35.44 -27.98
CA PRO A 104 15.00 35.59 -26.63
C PRO A 104 15.26 34.33 -25.79
N TRP A 105 15.35 34.49 -24.48
CA TRP A 105 15.71 33.43 -23.56
C TRP A 105 15.17 33.71 -22.17
N ALA A 106 14.68 32.66 -21.51
CA ALA A 106 14.29 32.72 -20.11
C ALA A 106 14.71 31.43 -19.38
N LEU A 107 15.08 31.58 -18.11
CA LEU A 107 15.55 30.52 -17.24
C LEU A 107 14.95 30.69 -15.85
N VAL A 108 14.47 29.60 -15.27
CA VAL A 108 14.30 29.45 -13.82
C VAL A 108 15.30 28.39 -13.36
N ALA A 109 16.09 28.74 -12.35
CA ALA A 109 17.16 27.92 -11.82
C ALA A 109 17.18 27.95 -10.30
N GLN A 110 17.89 27.00 -9.70
CA GLN A 110 18.27 27.02 -8.29
C GLN A 110 19.78 27.17 -8.17
N LYS A 111 20.24 28.20 -7.46
CA LYS A 111 21.67 28.39 -7.16
C LYS A 111 22.12 27.28 -6.21
N LYS A 112 23.27 26.65 -6.46
CA LYS A 112 23.91 25.71 -5.50
C LYS A 112 25.41 26.01 -5.37
N ALA A 113 26.02 25.46 -4.33
CA ALA A 113 27.44 25.64 -4.00
C ALA A 113 28.35 25.14 -5.13
N ALA A 114 28.03 24.00 -5.73
CA ALA A 114 28.83 23.35 -6.79
C ALA A 114 28.42 23.76 -8.22
N GLY A 115 27.75 24.91 -8.40
CA GLY A 115 27.16 25.36 -9.67
C GLY A 115 25.64 25.33 -9.64
N GLY A 116 24.98 25.92 -10.64
CA GLY A 116 23.51 26.03 -10.64
C GLY A 116 22.80 24.79 -11.16
N LEU A 117 21.53 24.66 -10.78
CA LEU A 117 20.59 23.68 -11.34
C LEU A 117 19.51 24.42 -12.14
N ALA A 118 19.50 24.26 -13.47
CA ALA A 118 18.39 24.72 -14.29
C ALA A 118 17.13 23.89 -13.98
N LEU A 119 16.04 24.56 -13.65
CA LEU A 119 14.75 23.96 -13.33
C LEU A 119 13.79 23.99 -14.51
N ALA A 120 13.79 25.11 -15.24
CA ALA A 120 13.13 25.26 -16.52
C ALA A 120 13.88 26.30 -17.35
N GLU A 121 13.99 26.04 -18.64
CA GLU A 121 14.70 26.93 -19.56
C GLU A 121 13.97 26.91 -20.90
N THR A 122 13.82 28.09 -21.49
CA THR A 122 13.21 28.24 -22.81
C THR A 122 14.04 29.20 -23.66
N GLY A 123 14.19 28.85 -24.92
CA GLY A 123 14.88 29.65 -25.94
C GLY A 123 13.97 29.84 -27.15
N PRO A 124 14.49 30.35 -28.26
CA PRO A 124 13.68 30.55 -29.46
C PRO A 124 13.24 29.22 -30.09
N ASP A 125 12.05 29.21 -30.67
CA ASP A 125 11.62 28.18 -31.60
C ASP A 125 12.33 28.38 -32.95
N ARG A 126 13.34 27.56 -33.21
CA ARG A 126 14.16 27.62 -34.43
C ARG A 126 13.47 27.04 -35.66
N SER A 127 12.27 26.48 -35.53
CA SER A 127 11.45 26.06 -36.67
C SER A 127 10.76 27.25 -37.37
N GLN A 128 10.63 28.39 -36.68
CA GLN A 128 10.02 29.60 -37.23
C GLN A 128 11.02 30.43 -38.05
N ALA A 129 10.49 31.24 -38.97
CA ALA A 129 11.29 32.06 -39.88
C ALA A 129 12.14 33.14 -39.20
N SER A 130 11.75 33.61 -38.00
CA SER A 130 12.48 34.66 -37.28
C SER A 130 12.65 34.35 -35.79
N PRO A 131 13.60 33.47 -35.43
CA PRO A 131 13.90 33.12 -34.03
C PRO A 131 14.20 34.32 -33.12
N ALA A 132 14.81 35.39 -33.67
CA ALA A 132 15.19 36.59 -32.93
C ALA A 132 14.05 37.61 -32.68
N ASN A 133 12.88 37.42 -33.28
CA ASN A 133 11.73 38.33 -33.11
C ASN A 133 10.55 37.65 -32.39
N GLN A 134 10.81 36.59 -31.64
CA GLN A 134 9.79 35.88 -30.87
C GLN A 134 9.58 36.49 -29.49
N ALA A 135 8.35 36.41 -28.99
CA ALA A 135 8.07 36.58 -27.57
C ALA A 135 8.45 35.29 -26.82
N ILE A 136 8.94 35.43 -25.60
CA ILE A 136 9.29 34.29 -24.75
C ILE A 136 8.38 34.26 -23.52
N VAL A 137 7.86 33.07 -23.22
CA VAL A 137 7.04 32.81 -22.04
C VAL A 137 7.60 31.59 -21.35
N LEU A 138 7.85 31.71 -20.04
CA LEU A 138 8.26 30.61 -19.20
C LEU A 138 7.37 30.59 -17.96
N ASN A 139 6.50 29.59 -17.88
CA ASN A 139 5.68 29.33 -16.70
C ASN A 139 6.34 28.23 -15.88
N TYR A 140 6.59 28.49 -14.61
CA TYR A 140 7.18 27.50 -13.72
C TYR A 140 6.61 27.63 -12.30
N ASN A 141 6.18 26.51 -11.73
CA ASN A 141 5.70 26.44 -10.35
C ASN A 141 6.87 26.11 -9.43
N LEU A 142 7.23 27.05 -8.54
CA LEU A 142 8.22 26.80 -7.50
C LEU A 142 7.59 25.95 -6.40
N ALA A 143 8.27 24.87 -6.03
CA ALA A 143 7.93 24.05 -4.88
C ALA A 143 8.90 24.31 -3.74
N THR A 144 8.42 24.21 -2.50
CA THR A 144 9.25 24.32 -1.30
C THR A 144 9.03 23.12 -0.39
N PRO A 145 10.06 22.63 0.33
CA PRO A 145 9.87 21.58 1.31
C PRO A 145 8.79 21.90 2.34
N GLY A 146 7.93 20.92 2.60
CA GLY A 146 6.87 21.01 3.60
C GLY A 146 7.39 21.31 4.99
N GLN A 147 6.52 21.87 5.82
CA GLN A 147 6.83 22.29 7.19
C GLN A 147 6.50 21.19 8.22
N ALA A 148 5.59 20.30 7.84
CA ALA A 148 5.09 19.20 8.63
C ALA A 148 4.71 18.03 7.72
N GLY A 149 4.58 16.85 8.30
CA GLY A 149 4.11 15.65 7.63
C GLY A 149 3.57 14.64 8.62
N THR A 150 2.89 13.61 8.11
CA THR A 150 2.35 12.53 8.94
C THR A 150 2.68 11.18 8.33
N VAL A 151 3.03 10.21 9.17
CA VAL A 151 3.20 8.80 8.80
C VAL A 151 2.22 7.99 9.63
N THR A 152 1.46 7.11 8.99
CA THR A 152 0.46 6.26 9.65
C THR A 152 0.78 4.81 9.35
N SER A 153 0.78 3.95 10.38
CA SER A 153 0.98 2.51 10.18
C SER A 153 -0.25 1.85 9.55
N THR A 154 -0.10 0.61 9.08
CA THR A 154 -1.26 -0.27 8.88
C THR A 154 -1.97 -0.50 10.22
N LEU A 155 -3.19 -1.01 10.16
CA LEU A 155 -3.80 -1.62 11.35
C LEU A 155 -2.96 -2.82 11.78
N ILE A 156 -2.74 -2.93 13.08
CA ILE A 156 -1.95 -3.97 13.73
C ILE A 156 -2.94 -4.80 14.55
N GLY A 157 -2.86 -6.12 14.49
CA GLY A 157 -3.83 -7.05 15.11
C GLY A 157 -4.58 -7.89 14.07
N PRO A 158 -5.62 -8.65 14.48
CA PRO A 158 -6.20 -8.65 15.81
C PRO A 158 -5.27 -9.28 16.85
N ALA A 159 -5.23 -8.72 18.06
CA ALA A 159 -4.41 -9.22 19.15
C ALA A 159 -5.25 -9.94 20.21
N GLN A 160 -4.68 -10.98 20.82
CA GLN A 160 -5.13 -11.53 22.11
C GLN A 160 -4.52 -10.78 23.29
N GLN A 161 -3.32 -10.23 23.09
CA GLN A 161 -2.60 -9.49 24.12
C GLN A 161 -1.60 -8.53 23.47
N TRP A 162 -1.62 -7.27 23.87
CA TRP A 162 -0.61 -6.29 23.50
C TRP A 162 0.63 -6.46 24.39
N ARG A 163 1.84 -6.34 23.80
CA ARG A 163 3.11 -6.53 24.52
C ARG A 163 3.91 -5.24 24.56
N THR A 164 4.65 -4.91 23.51
CA THR A 164 5.63 -3.82 23.59
C THR A 164 5.60 -2.96 22.35
N LEU A 165 5.63 -1.64 22.54
CA LEU A 165 5.91 -0.67 21.50
C LEU A 165 7.35 -0.19 21.60
N LEU A 166 8.10 -0.34 20.51
CA LEU A 166 9.45 0.16 20.34
C LEU A 166 9.48 1.20 19.22
N ASP A 167 10.15 2.32 19.43
CA ASP A 167 10.39 3.31 18.37
C ASP A 167 11.82 3.85 18.35
N VAL A 168 12.27 4.19 17.13
CA VAL A 168 13.52 4.88 16.85
C VAL A 168 13.21 6.02 15.89
N ILE A 169 12.80 7.14 16.45
CA ILE A 169 12.59 8.40 15.73
C ILE A 169 13.69 9.38 16.13
N ARG A 170 14.37 9.98 15.15
CA ARG A 170 15.50 10.88 15.37
C ARG A 170 15.22 12.28 14.79
N PRO A 171 15.13 13.32 15.62
CA PRO A 171 15.24 14.70 15.15
C PRO A 171 16.61 14.88 14.47
N GLU A 172 16.62 15.40 13.24
CA GLU A 172 17.86 15.66 12.49
C GLU A 172 18.41 17.07 12.77
N THR A 173 17.55 17.97 13.24
CA THR A 173 17.92 19.35 13.57
C THR A 173 17.35 19.75 14.93
N PRO A 174 17.96 20.72 15.65
CA PRO A 174 17.42 21.21 16.93
C PRO A 174 16.02 21.83 16.83
N THR A 175 15.59 22.21 15.62
CA THR A 175 14.26 22.80 15.36
C THR A 175 13.24 21.76 14.94
N SER A 176 13.67 20.53 14.66
CA SER A 176 12.78 19.44 14.28
C SER A 176 12.16 18.78 15.52
N SER A 177 10.89 18.42 15.40
CA SER A 177 10.09 17.80 16.47
C SER A 177 9.13 16.76 15.89
N TYR A 178 8.71 15.82 16.73
CA TYR A 178 7.74 14.80 16.36
C TYR A 178 6.78 14.50 17.52
N ARG A 179 5.66 13.88 17.16
CA ARG A 179 4.65 13.38 18.10
C ARG A 179 4.16 12.03 17.61
N LEU A 180 4.37 10.97 18.40
CA LEU A 180 3.91 9.62 18.11
C LEU A 180 2.65 9.35 18.93
N ALA A 181 1.53 9.09 18.26
CA ALA A 181 0.26 8.75 18.88
C ALA A 181 -0.09 7.27 18.66
N LEU A 182 -0.77 6.69 19.66
CA LEU A 182 -1.36 5.37 19.62
C LEU A 182 -2.88 5.50 19.51
N VAL A 183 -3.46 4.83 18.53
CA VAL A 183 -4.90 4.75 18.31
C VAL A 183 -5.33 3.30 18.43
N GLY A 184 -6.33 3.02 19.26
CA GLY A 184 -6.98 1.71 19.38
C GLY A 184 -8.29 1.69 18.61
N TYR A 185 -8.67 0.53 18.10
CA TYR A 185 -9.91 0.32 17.36
C TYR A 185 -10.72 -0.75 18.06
N ASP A 186 -11.98 -0.44 18.37
CA ASP A 186 -12.89 -1.41 19.00
C ASP A 186 -13.41 -2.46 18.00
N ALA A 187 -14.21 -3.41 18.49
CA ALA A 187 -14.80 -4.47 17.67
C ALA A 187 -15.73 -3.95 16.54
N SER A 188 -16.16 -2.68 16.60
CA SER A 188 -16.93 -2.00 15.55
C SER A 188 -16.04 -1.14 14.63
N ASN A 189 -14.70 -1.28 14.71
CA ASN A 189 -13.70 -0.48 14.01
C ASN A 189 -13.76 1.03 14.33
N LYS A 190 -14.30 1.43 15.49
CA LYS A 190 -14.30 2.83 15.91
C LYS A 190 -12.93 3.19 16.53
N PRO A 191 -12.23 4.22 16.00
CA PRO A 191 -10.94 4.64 16.53
C PRO A 191 -11.09 5.43 17.84
N THR A 192 -10.16 5.21 18.76
CA THR A 192 -9.98 5.97 20.01
C THR A 192 -8.50 6.27 20.18
N VAL A 193 -8.14 7.55 20.40
CA VAL A 193 -6.75 7.90 20.74
C VAL A 193 -6.48 7.43 22.17
N LEU A 194 -5.61 6.42 22.31
CA LEU A 194 -5.26 5.82 23.60
C LEU A 194 -4.10 6.54 24.25
N ASN A 195 -3.14 6.97 23.43
CA ASN A 195 -2.06 7.85 23.87
C ASN A 195 -1.82 8.89 22.78
N ALA A 196 -1.97 10.15 23.13
CA ALA A 196 -1.81 11.25 22.20
C ALA A 196 -0.34 11.51 21.84
N ASP A 197 0.61 11.20 22.73
CA ASP A 197 2.02 11.58 22.59
C ASP A 197 2.94 10.67 23.43
N ILE A 198 3.40 9.58 22.82
CA ILE A 198 4.28 8.59 23.41
C ILE A 198 5.70 9.18 23.51
N LYS A 199 6.20 9.29 24.75
CA LYS A 199 7.55 9.79 25.05
C LYS A 199 8.58 8.70 25.31
N THR A 200 8.12 7.50 25.68
CA THR A 200 8.99 6.37 26.03
C THR A 200 9.24 5.50 24.82
N LYS A 201 10.52 5.30 24.46
CA LYS A 201 10.94 4.50 23.29
C LYS A 201 10.70 3.00 23.40
N ASN A 202 10.49 2.52 24.62
CA ASN A 202 10.15 1.15 24.94
C ASN A 202 9.00 1.18 25.94
N LEU A 203 7.78 1.10 25.41
CA LEU A 203 6.55 1.21 26.17
C LEU A 203 5.92 -0.17 26.33
N ASP A 204 5.65 -0.55 27.58
CA ASP A 204 4.79 -1.70 27.88
C ASP A 204 3.34 -1.36 27.50
N MET A 205 2.74 -2.26 26.73
CA MET A 205 1.41 -2.13 26.17
C MET A 205 0.41 -3.05 26.88
N SER A 206 0.84 -3.81 27.89
CA SER A 206 0.01 -4.75 28.65
C SER A 206 -1.21 -4.10 29.32
N ALA A 207 -1.14 -2.79 29.59
CA ALA A 207 -2.24 -2.01 30.16
C ALA A 207 -3.42 -1.79 29.20
N TYR A 208 -3.22 -1.97 27.89
CA TYR A 208 -4.30 -1.82 26.91
C TYR A 208 -5.00 -3.16 26.67
N SER A 209 -6.31 -3.18 26.91
CA SER A 209 -7.14 -4.37 26.70
C SER A 209 -7.26 -4.72 25.22
N ALA A 210 -6.77 -5.90 24.82
CA ALA A 210 -6.93 -6.41 23.47
C ALA A 210 -8.37 -6.88 23.19
N THR A 211 -9.15 -7.20 24.22
CA THR A 211 -10.60 -7.46 24.08
C THR A 211 -11.37 -6.18 23.73
N THR A 212 -10.95 -5.03 24.30
CA THR A 212 -11.58 -3.73 24.03
C THR A 212 -11.07 -3.15 22.72
N TYR A 213 -9.76 -3.25 22.47
CA TYR A 213 -9.09 -2.75 21.27
C TYR A 213 -8.33 -3.89 20.58
N PRO A 214 -9.03 -4.74 19.80
CA PRO A 214 -8.39 -5.84 19.09
C PRO A 214 -7.37 -5.35 18.05
N TYR A 215 -7.53 -4.14 17.53
CA TYR A 215 -6.57 -3.53 16.61
C TYR A 215 -5.99 -2.22 17.15
N MET A 216 -4.77 -1.90 16.72
CA MET A 216 -4.09 -0.64 17.01
C MET A 216 -3.45 -0.04 15.75
N GLN A 217 -3.21 1.26 15.78
CA GLN A 217 -2.49 2.01 14.74
C GLN A 217 -1.57 3.04 15.38
N LEU A 218 -0.41 3.25 14.75
CA LEU A 218 0.54 4.30 15.12
C LEU A 218 0.41 5.47 14.16
N GLN A 219 0.37 6.68 14.71
CA GLN A 219 0.32 7.93 13.94
C GLN A 219 1.46 8.84 14.36
N LEU A 220 2.39 9.10 13.45
CA LEU A 220 3.55 9.94 13.68
C LEU A 220 3.38 11.28 12.96
N ALA A 221 3.27 12.36 13.73
CA ALA A 221 3.36 13.71 13.20
C ALA A 221 4.81 14.21 13.27
N LEU A 222 5.29 14.81 12.19
CA LEU A 222 6.63 15.33 11.99
C LEU A 222 6.55 16.84 11.73
N ARG A 223 7.50 17.62 12.26
CA ARG A 223 7.53 19.07 12.06
C ARG A 223 8.94 19.64 12.11
N ASP A 224 9.26 20.51 11.17
CA ASP A 224 10.41 21.42 11.23
C ASP A 224 10.10 22.66 10.39
N SER A 225 9.82 23.79 11.05
CA SER A 225 9.47 25.03 10.35
C SER A 225 10.66 25.85 9.89
N VAL A 226 11.85 25.55 10.40
CA VAL A 226 13.06 26.36 10.18
C VAL A 226 13.93 25.70 9.13
N ASN A 227 14.49 24.53 9.40
CA ASN A 227 15.43 23.86 8.50
C ASN A 227 14.74 22.97 7.46
N ARG A 228 13.41 22.82 7.57
CA ARG A 228 12.57 21.95 6.71
C ARG A 228 13.15 20.55 6.56
N THR A 229 13.76 20.04 7.63
CA THR A 229 14.40 18.73 7.66
C THR A 229 13.59 17.84 8.59
N PRO A 230 12.82 16.87 8.05
CA PRO A 230 11.93 16.06 8.86
C PRO A 230 12.72 15.13 9.78
N PRO A 231 12.25 14.88 11.03
CA PRO A 231 12.76 13.80 11.85
C PRO A 231 12.70 12.46 11.09
N GLN A 232 13.72 11.63 11.28
CA GLN A 232 13.84 10.34 10.62
C GLN A 232 13.20 9.24 11.45
N LEU A 233 12.11 8.64 10.95
CA LEU A 233 11.58 7.38 11.43
C LEU A 233 12.48 6.25 10.93
N LYS A 234 13.32 5.69 11.80
CA LYS A 234 14.17 4.53 11.47
C LYS A 234 13.43 3.22 11.70
N GLN A 235 12.65 3.14 12.78
CA GLN A 235 11.87 1.97 13.13
C GLN A 235 10.72 2.33 14.06
N TRP A 236 9.61 1.62 13.92
CA TRP A 236 8.64 1.40 14.98
C TRP A 236 8.21 -0.07 14.95
N LEU A 237 7.88 -0.64 16.10
CA LEU A 237 7.47 -2.03 16.20
C LEU A 237 6.51 -2.18 17.37
N LEU A 238 5.29 -2.63 17.09
CA LEU A 238 4.32 -3.03 18.10
C LEU A 238 4.22 -4.56 18.09
N THR A 239 4.59 -5.19 19.20
CA THR A 239 4.50 -6.64 19.38
C THR A 239 3.23 -7.02 20.13
N TYR A 240 2.68 -8.18 19.77
CA TYR A 240 1.45 -8.70 20.36
C TYR A 240 1.42 -10.23 20.26
N LYS A 241 0.50 -10.84 21.01
CA LYS A 241 0.10 -12.25 20.87
C LYS A 241 -1.05 -12.33 19.85
N GLY A 242 -0.87 -13.08 18.78
CA GLY A 242 -1.83 -13.17 17.67
C GLY A 242 -3.01 -14.10 17.95
N LEU A 243 -3.76 -14.45 16.91
CA LEU A 243 -4.76 -15.52 16.94
C LEU A 243 -4.16 -16.84 16.41
N PRO A 244 -4.69 -18.00 16.82
CA PRO A 244 -4.41 -19.24 16.12
C PRO A 244 -4.93 -19.17 14.67
N GLU A 245 -4.30 -19.90 13.76
CA GLU A 245 -4.71 -19.95 12.34
C GLU A 245 -4.54 -21.37 11.80
N GLY A 246 -5.65 -21.94 11.36
CA GLY A 246 -5.71 -23.29 10.84
C GLY A 246 -5.79 -23.35 9.32
N VAL A 247 -5.50 -24.51 8.74
CA VAL A 247 -5.77 -24.79 7.34
C VAL A 247 -6.07 -26.26 7.13
N VAL A 248 -7.11 -26.55 6.37
CA VAL A 248 -7.39 -27.90 5.87
C VAL A 248 -6.36 -28.26 4.81
N ARG A 249 -5.62 -29.34 5.07
CA ARG A 249 -4.56 -29.86 4.21
C ARG A 249 -5.05 -31.02 3.36
N ARG A 250 -5.84 -30.70 2.33
CA ARG A 250 -6.36 -31.71 1.37
C ARG A 250 -5.22 -32.48 0.69
N ASP A 251 -4.09 -31.82 0.46
CA ASP A 251 -2.87 -32.36 -0.16
C ASP A 251 -2.22 -33.49 0.66
N LEU A 252 -2.46 -33.53 1.98
CA LEU A 252 -1.91 -34.56 2.88
C LEU A 252 -2.77 -35.83 2.96
N VAL A 253 -3.83 -35.93 2.17
CA VAL A 253 -4.69 -37.11 2.10
C VAL A 253 -4.80 -37.57 0.64
N ALA A 254 -4.66 -38.88 0.42
CA ALA A 254 -4.79 -39.46 -0.90
C ALA A 254 -6.13 -39.08 -1.55
N THR A 255 -6.09 -38.63 -2.80
CA THR A 255 -7.27 -38.15 -3.55
C THR A 255 -8.39 -39.18 -3.61
N THR A 256 -8.06 -40.48 -3.60
CA THR A 256 -9.00 -41.61 -3.58
C THR A 256 -9.85 -41.72 -2.30
N LYS A 257 -9.54 -40.94 -1.26
CA LYS A 257 -10.38 -40.83 -0.06
C LYS A 257 -11.51 -39.83 -0.21
N TYR A 258 -11.42 -38.95 -1.22
CA TYR A 258 -12.39 -37.86 -1.46
C TYR A 258 -13.08 -37.95 -2.81
N ASP A 259 -12.66 -38.86 -3.69
CA ASP A 259 -13.24 -38.97 -5.02
C ASP A 259 -14.69 -39.47 -4.95
N SER A 260 -15.46 -39.05 -5.94
CA SER A 260 -16.90 -39.31 -6.00
C SER A 260 -17.25 -40.80 -6.08
N THR A 261 -16.39 -41.64 -6.67
CA THR A 261 -16.64 -43.08 -6.79
C THR A 261 -16.49 -43.76 -5.43
N SER A 262 -15.40 -43.47 -4.72
CA SER A 262 -15.14 -43.98 -3.37
C SER A 262 -16.23 -43.58 -2.39
N LEU A 263 -16.63 -42.30 -2.38
CA LEU A 263 -17.70 -41.80 -1.51
C LEU A 263 -19.07 -42.42 -1.85
N ARG A 264 -19.39 -42.56 -3.14
CA ARG A 264 -20.61 -43.25 -3.58
C ARG A 264 -20.66 -44.70 -3.10
N ASN A 265 -19.58 -45.45 -3.28
CA ASN A 265 -19.51 -46.85 -2.90
C ASN A 265 -19.67 -47.03 -1.38
N GLN A 266 -19.06 -46.14 -0.58
CA GLN A 266 -19.25 -46.13 0.87
C GLN A 266 -20.71 -45.85 1.25
N ALA A 267 -21.34 -44.84 0.65
CA ALA A 267 -22.74 -44.51 0.92
C ALA A 267 -23.70 -45.67 0.58
N VAL A 268 -23.52 -46.30 -0.57
CA VAL A 268 -24.41 -47.38 -1.06
C VAL A 268 -24.19 -48.69 -0.29
N ASN A 269 -22.94 -49.08 -0.05
CA ASN A 269 -22.64 -50.41 0.49
C ASN A 269 -22.60 -50.45 2.02
N ALA A 270 -22.17 -49.36 2.67
CA ALA A 270 -21.99 -49.32 4.11
C ALA A 270 -23.00 -48.41 4.83
N GLY A 271 -23.66 -47.48 4.13
CA GLY A 271 -24.52 -46.46 4.75
C GLY A 271 -23.76 -45.38 5.52
N PHE A 272 -22.43 -45.44 5.57
CA PHE A 272 -21.58 -44.46 6.24
C PHE A 272 -20.51 -43.94 5.29
N LEU A 273 -20.24 -42.63 5.36
CA LEU A 273 -19.06 -42.01 4.74
C LEU A 273 -17.95 -41.93 5.78
N THR A 274 -16.77 -42.43 5.43
CA THR A 274 -15.58 -42.44 6.28
C THR A 274 -14.33 -42.02 5.53
N PHE A 275 -13.65 -40.99 6.03
CA PHE A 275 -12.39 -40.50 5.47
C PHE A 275 -11.65 -39.59 6.46
N PRO A 276 -10.32 -39.49 6.38
CA PRO A 276 -9.57 -38.57 7.22
C PRO A 276 -9.63 -37.13 6.68
N VAL A 277 -9.57 -36.16 7.57
CA VAL A 277 -9.34 -34.73 7.29
C VAL A 277 -8.09 -34.32 8.06
N LYS A 278 -7.14 -33.72 7.35
CA LYS A 278 -5.92 -33.17 7.96
C LYS A 278 -6.11 -31.66 8.16
N PHE A 279 -5.83 -31.18 9.36
CA PHE A 279 -5.95 -29.78 9.72
C PHE A 279 -4.69 -29.32 10.41
N ASP A 280 -4.07 -28.26 9.90
CA ASP A 280 -2.73 -27.81 10.26
C ASP A 280 -2.81 -26.45 10.93
N ASN A 281 -2.19 -26.28 12.10
CA ASN A 281 -2.05 -24.97 12.72
C ASN A 281 -0.77 -24.32 12.25
N ILE A 282 -0.91 -23.38 11.32
CA ILE A 282 0.20 -22.67 10.66
C ILE A 282 0.62 -21.40 11.42
N SER A 283 0.05 -21.17 12.60
CA SER A 283 0.36 -20.02 13.44
C SER A 283 1.32 -20.35 14.59
N GLN A 284 1.86 -19.31 15.21
CA GLN A 284 2.65 -19.41 16.44
C GLN A 284 1.78 -19.51 17.70
N GLU A 285 0.44 -19.54 17.55
CA GLU A 285 -0.50 -19.55 18.67
C GLU A 285 -1.25 -20.88 18.69
N ALA A 286 -1.38 -21.48 19.86
CA ALA A 286 -2.12 -22.73 20.00
C ALA A 286 -3.63 -22.47 20.01
N PHE A 287 -4.40 -23.39 19.42
CA PHE A 287 -5.83 -23.45 19.69
C PHE A 287 -6.06 -23.85 21.15
N THR A 288 -7.08 -23.28 21.78
CA THR A 288 -7.43 -23.58 23.18
C THR A 288 -8.33 -24.81 23.23
N GLY A 289 -7.87 -25.92 23.80
CA GLY A 289 -8.69 -27.12 23.88
C GLY A 289 -8.86 -27.84 22.53
N ARG A 290 -9.81 -28.78 22.49
CA ARG A 290 -10.10 -29.59 21.30
C ARG A 290 -11.11 -28.88 20.41
N LEU A 291 -10.81 -28.82 19.11
CA LEU A 291 -11.64 -28.11 18.14
C LEU A 291 -12.92 -28.89 17.81
N PRO A 292 -14.09 -28.22 17.72
CA PRO A 292 -15.28 -28.82 17.12
C PRO A 292 -15.10 -28.95 15.61
N VAL A 293 -15.69 -29.99 15.04
CA VAL A 293 -15.67 -30.25 13.59
C VAL A 293 -17.08 -30.53 13.12
N LEU A 294 -17.63 -29.65 12.30
CA LEU A 294 -18.95 -29.79 11.71
C LEU A 294 -18.83 -30.53 10.38
N VAL A 295 -19.54 -31.65 10.24
CA VAL A 295 -19.61 -32.45 9.02
C VAL A 295 -21.04 -32.40 8.49
N GLN A 296 -21.22 -32.04 7.23
CA GLN A 296 -22.54 -31.93 6.59
C GLN A 296 -22.56 -32.64 5.24
N LEU A 297 -23.64 -33.37 4.97
CA LEU A 297 -24.00 -33.82 3.64
C LEU A 297 -24.90 -32.77 3.00
N ILE A 298 -24.40 -32.08 1.97
CA ILE A 298 -25.13 -31.00 1.29
C ILE A 298 -25.76 -31.51 0.02
N ASN A 299 -27.05 -31.26 -0.17
CA ASN A 299 -27.74 -31.53 -1.42
C ASN A 299 -27.35 -30.48 -2.47
N VAL A 300 -26.91 -30.94 -3.65
CA VAL A 300 -26.43 -30.05 -4.72
C VAL A 300 -27.53 -29.16 -5.29
N SER A 301 -28.77 -29.61 -5.36
CA SER A 301 -29.86 -28.83 -5.96
C SER A 301 -30.39 -27.74 -5.03
N THR A 302 -30.49 -28.03 -3.73
CA THR A 302 -31.05 -27.10 -2.75
C THR A 302 -29.99 -26.28 -2.02
N GLY A 303 -28.74 -26.74 -2.00
CA GLY A 303 -27.66 -26.15 -1.21
C GLY A 303 -27.80 -26.38 0.30
N LEU A 304 -28.80 -27.16 0.74
CA LEU A 304 -29.09 -27.39 2.15
C LEU A 304 -28.45 -28.68 2.66
N ALA A 305 -28.08 -28.68 3.96
CA ALA A 305 -27.63 -29.87 4.64
C ALA A 305 -28.81 -30.83 4.89
N VAL A 306 -28.69 -32.07 4.42
CA VAL A 306 -29.70 -33.13 4.63
C VAL A 306 -29.33 -34.10 5.76
N LYS A 307 -28.04 -34.16 6.10
CA LYS A 307 -27.50 -34.86 7.27
C LYS A 307 -26.36 -34.02 7.83
N SER A 308 -26.18 -34.04 9.14
CA SER A 308 -25.04 -33.40 9.79
C SER A 308 -24.62 -34.17 11.04
N THR A 309 -23.36 -34.04 11.42
CA THR A 309 -22.84 -34.49 12.72
C THR A 309 -21.75 -33.53 13.16
N THR A 310 -21.54 -33.43 14.48
CA THR A 310 -20.43 -32.69 15.05
C THR A 310 -19.48 -33.68 15.71
N LEU A 311 -18.20 -33.60 15.34
CA LEU A 311 -17.13 -34.37 15.95
C LEU A 311 -16.31 -33.44 16.85
N THR A 312 -15.64 -34.01 17.83
CA THR A 312 -14.59 -33.33 18.58
C THR A 312 -13.25 -33.82 18.06
N ALA A 313 -12.32 -32.89 17.79
CA ALA A 313 -10.94 -33.23 17.45
C ALA A 313 -10.37 -34.23 18.47
N PRO A 314 -9.58 -35.23 18.05
CA PRO A 314 -9.06 -36.26 18.96
C PRO A 314 -8.10 -35.71 20.02
N ARG A 315 -7.45 -34.57 19.75
CA ARG A 315 -6.52 -33.90 20.65
C ARG A 315 -6.54 -32.40 20.43
N GLU A 316 -5.97 -31.66 21.37
CA GLU A 316 -5.68 -30.23 21.21
C GLU A 316 -4.66 -30.04 20.09
N LEU A 317 -4.68 -28.84 19.49
CA LEU A 317 -3.81 -28.49 18.38
C LEU A 317 -2.82 -27.40 18.79
N PRO A 318 -1.58 -27.78 19.16
CA PRO A 318 -0.52 -26.84 19.54
C PRO A 318 -0.14 -25.90 18.41
N ALA A 319 0.66 -24.89 18.74
CA ALA A 319 1.29 -23.99 17.78
C ALA A 319 2.35 -24.71 16.91
N ASN A 320 2.92 -23.96 15.95
CA ASN A 320 4.12 -24.30 15.18
C ASN A 320 3.96 -25.54 14.28
N ASP A 321 3.10 -25.45 13.26
CA ASP A 321 2.92 -26.45 12.19
C ASP A 321 2.53 -27.84 12.70
N SER A 322 1.66 -27.86 13.70
CA SER A 322 1.09 -29.09 14.23
C SER A 322 -0.07 -29.55 13.36
N VAL A 323 -0.03 -30.80 12.89
CA VAL A 323 -1.11 -31.39 12.09
C VAL A 323 -2.00 -32.32 12.93
N LEU A 324 -3.30 -32.01 12.94
CA LEU A 324 -4.39 -32.83 13.45
C LEU A 324 -4.95 -33.74 12.35
N THR A 325 -5.34 -34.96 12.71
CA THR A 325 -6.13 -35.84 11.83
C THR A 325 -7.49 -36.09 12.46
N VAL A 326 -8.55 -35.73 11.76
CA VAL A 326 -9.94 -36.00 12.16
C VAL A 326 -10.47 -37.09 11.26
N ASN A 327 -10.86 -38.23 11.82
CA ASN A 327 -11.48 -39.30 11.06
C ASN A 327 -13.00 -39.03 11.01
N VAL A 328 -13.47 -38.58 9.85
CA VAL A 328 -14.89 -38.33 9.61
C VAL A 328 -15.64 -39.65 9.58
N ARG A 329 -16.80 -39.67 10.23
CA ARG A 329 -17.83 -40.70 10.08
C ARG A 329 -19.20 -40.05 10.04
N LEU A 330 -19.90 -40.15 8.92
CA LEU A 330 -21.23 -39.59 8.71
C LEU A 330 -22.20 -40.68 8.26
N ASP A 331 -23.32 -40.83 8.97
CA ASP A 331 -24.42 -41.71 8.57
C ASP A 331 -25.23 -41.05 7.44
N VAL A 332 -25.34 -41.75 6.32
CA VAL A 332 -26.06 -41.33 5.11
C VAL A 332 -27.13 -42.34 4.71
N THR A 333 -27.46 -43.28 5.59
CA THR A 333 -28.48 -44.31 5.36
C THR A 333 -29.82 -43.68 4.98
N GLY A 334 -30.48 -44.26 3.97
CA GLY A 334 -31.78 -43.79 3.46
C GLY A 334 -31.74 -42.43 2.77
N THR A 335 -30.57 -41.92 2.40
CA THR A 335 -30.43 -40.62 1.73
C THR A 335 -30.13 -40.83 0.24
N PHE A 336 -30.99 -40.30 -0.63
CA PHE A 336 -30.89 -40.44 -2.08
C PHE A 336 -30.89 -39.08 -2.77
N GLY A 337 -30.08 -38.94 -3.83
CA GLY A 337 -29.87 -37.69 -4.55
C GLY A 337 -28.40 -37.44 -4.88
N LYS A 338 -28.10 -36.20 -5.29
CA LYS A 338 -26.75 -35.73 -5.60
C LYS A 338 -26.24 -34.86 -4.45
N PHE A 339 -25.11 -35.25 -3.87
CA PHE A 339 -24.57 -34.62 -2.66
C PHE A 339 -23.08 -34.33 -2.77
N TYR A 340 -22.58 -33.45 -1.92
CA TYR A 340 -21.17 -33.37 -1.56
C TYR A 340 -21.02 -33.28 -0.05
N VAL A 341 -19.87 -33.65 0.48
CA VAL A 341 -19.58 -33.50 1.91
C VAL A 341 -18.84 -32.18 2.14
N ARG A 342 -19.28 -31.45 3.16
CA ARG A 342 -18.63 -30.26 3.66
C ARG A 342 -18.18 -30.51 5.09
N VAL A 343 -16.90 -30.31 5.36
CA VAL A 343 -16.31 -30.45 6.70
C VAL A 343 -15.70 -29.11 7.09
N MET A 344 -16.12 -28.54 8.20
CA MET A 344 -15.54 -27.34 8.78
C MET A 344 -14.86 -27.69 10.10
N VAL A 345 -13.56 -27.46 10.20
CA VAL A 345 -12.85 -27.52 11.48
C VAL A 345 -12.94 -26.15 12.14
N ASN A 346 -13.18 -26.11 13.44
CA ASN A 346 -13.43 -24.87 14.18
C ASN A 346 -14.44 -23.92 13.48
N PRO A 347 -15.73 -24.31 13.35
CA PRO A 347 -16.77 -23.46 12.78
C PRO A 347 -17.05 -22.25 13.68
N GLN A 348 -16.15 -21.27 13.69
CA GLN A 348 -16.20 -20.03 14.48
C GLN A 348 -16.30 -20.22 16.00
N ALA A 349 -15.85 -21.37 16.54
CA ALA A 349 -15.87 -21.61 17.98
C ALA A 349 -14.70 -20.92 18.70
N GLN A 350 -13.56 -20.77 18.02
CA GLN A 350 -12.42 -19.97 18.46
C GLN A 350 -12.05 -18.95 17.38
N PRO A 351 -11.60 -17.74 17.75
CA PRO A 351 -11.24 -16.68 16.82
C PRO A 351 -10.02 -17.07 15.96
N GLU A 352 -10.15 -16.89 14.65
CA GLU A 352 -9.09 -17.02 13.64
C GLU A 352 -9.16 -15.80 12.70
N LEU A 353 -8.10 -15.54 11.92
CA LEU A 353 -8.12 -14.46 10.94
C LEU A 353 -8.96 -14.85 9.72
N TYR A 354 -8.85 -16.12 9.31
CA TYR A 354 -9.59 -16.67 8.20
C TYR A 354 -10.26 -17.99 8.60
N TYR A 355 -11.50 -18.19 8.15
CA TYR A 355 -12.23 -19.45 8.34
C TYR A 355 -12.44 -20.22 7.04
N PHE A 356 -12.21 -19.59 5.89
CA PHE A 356 -12.46 -20.22 4.58
C PHE A 356 -11.47 -21.36 4.30
N ASN A 357 -10.27 -21.27 4.86
CA ASN A 357 -9.21 -22.27 4.87
C ASN A 357 -9.51 -23.43 5.81
N ASN A 358 -10.54 -23.33 6.65
CA ASN A 358 -10.89 -24.39 7.59
C ASN A 358 -11.93 -25.37 7.06
N GLU A 359 -12.17 -25.32 5.74
CA GLU A 359 -13.19 -26.11 5.07
C GLU A 359 -12.59 -27.12 4.10
N LEU A 360 -13.02 -28.39 4.22
CA LEU A 360 -12.94 -29.38 3.15
C LEU A 360 -14.29 -29.46 2.45
N ARG A 361 -14.29 -29.30 1.13
CA ARG A 361 -15.42 -29.63 0.26
C ARG A 361 -15.03 -30.75 -0.69
N THR A 362 -15.77 -31.86 -0.67
CA THR A 362 -15.54 -32.98 -1.60
C THR A 362 -16.17 -32.72 -2.95
N ASP A 363 -15.78 -33.52 -3.94
CA ASP A 363 -16.51 -33.58 -5.21
C ASP A 363 -17.91 -34.17 -4.99
N ALA A 364 -18.84 -33.82 -5.87
CA ALA A 364 -20.21 -34.30 -5.78
C ALA A 364 -20.33 -35.76 -6.25
N PHE A 365 -21.19 -36.53 -5.59
CA PHE A 365 -21.52 -37.91 -5.92
C PHE A 365 -23.03 -38.14 -5.86
N THR A 366 -23.52 -39.18 -6.53
CA THR A 366 -24.96 -39.48 -6.63
C THR A 366 -25.27 -40.83 -5.99
N VAL A 367 -26.15 -40.82 -5.00
CA VAL A 367 -26.75 -42.02 -4.40
C VAL A 367 -28.13 -42.19 -5.00
N ARG A 368 -28.37 -43.30 -5.69
CA ARG A 368 -29.67 -43.61 -6.30
C ARG A 368 -30.46 -44.50 -5.35
N ASP A 369 -31.78 -44.32 -5.35
CA ASP A 369 -32.65 -45.31 -4.75
C ASP A 369 -32.63 -46.56 -5.66
N THR A 370 -32.18 -47.67 -5.11
CA THR A 370 -32.17 -48.98 -5.78
C THR A 370 -33.15 -49.94 -5.11
N ASN A 371 -34.07 -49.45 -4.28
CA ASN A 371 -35.17 -50.25 -3.77
C ASN A 371 -36.07 -50.65 -4.95
N VAL A 372 -35.85 -51.87 -5.43
CA VAL A 372 -36.84 -52.59 -6.22
C VAL A 372 -37.82 -53.20 -5.22
N PRO A 373 -39.14 -53.06 -5.39
CA PRO A 373 -40.11 -53.76 -4.57
C PRO A 373 -39.79 -55.27 -4.57
N PRO A 374 -39.82 -55.98 -3.43
CA PRO A 374 -39.61 -57.41 -3.43
C PRO A 374 -40.72 -58.08 -4.26
N THR A 375 -40.32 -58.84 -5.29
CA THR A 375 -41.24 -59.74 -5.99
C THR A 375 -41.32 -61.04 -5.19
N LEU A 376 -42.45 -61.27 -4.51
CA LEU A 376 -42.77 -62.57 -3.91
C LEU A 376 -43.41 -63.45 -4.98
N ASP A 377 -42.74 -64.52 -5.36
CA ASP A 377 -43.27 -65.56 -6.24
C ASP A 377 -43.67 -66.77 -5.38
N VAL A 378 -44.95 -67.12 -5.40
CA VAL A 378 -45.51 -68.20 -4.58
C VAL A 378 -45.81 -69.37 -5.49
N ALA A 379 -45.19 -70.51 -5.20
CA ALA A 379 -45.51 -71.78 -5.83
C ALA A 379 -46.15 -72.74 -4.80
N ILE A 380 -47.21 -73.42 -5.22
CA ILE A 380 -47.80 -74.57 -4.49
C ILE A 380 -47.77 -75.76 -5.44
N ASP A 381 -47.33 -76.90 -4.93
CA ASP A 381 -47.16 -78.15 -5.70
C ASP A 381 -46.34 -78.01 -6.99
N GLY A 382 -45.31 -77.15 -6.96
CA GLY A 382 -44.40 -76.95 -8.09
C GLY A 382 -44.96 -76.07 -9.22
N ARG A 383 -46.12 -75.44 -9.04
CA ARG A 383 -46.70 -74.49 -10.00
C ARG A 383 -46.77 -73.08 -9.41
N HIS A 384 -46.30 -72.11 -10.18
CA HIS A 384 -46.45 -70.69 -9.89
C HIS A 384 -47.92 -70.29 -9.95
N ILE A 385 -48.40 -69.59 -8.92
CA ILE A 385 -49.80 -69.20 -8.79
C ILE A 385 -49.97 -67.77 -9.30
N LEU A 386 -51.00 -67.55 -10.13
CA LEU A 386 -51.37 -66.20 -10.58
C LEU A 386 -52.26 -65.49 -9.55
N ASP A 387 -52.27 -64.16 -9.58
CA ASP A 387 -53.13 -63.36 -8.70
C ASP A 387 -54.62 -63.72 -8.91
N GLY A 388 -55.31 -64.11 -7.84
CA GLY A 388 -56.70 -64.58 -7.85
C GLY A 388 -56.91 -66.08 -8.14
N GLU A 389 -55.85 -66.86 -8.32
CA GLU A 389 -55.96 -68.31 -8.53
C GLU A 389 -56.26 -69.04 -7.22
N ILE A 390 -57.33 -69.84 -7.21
CA ILE A 390 -57.78 -70.60 -6.04
C ILE A 390 -56.98 -71.90 -5.97
N VAL A 391 -56.27 -72.08 -4.86
CA VAL A 391 -55.50 -73.30 -4.56
C VAL A 391 -56.22 -74.14 -3.53
N SER A 392 -56.23 -75.46 -3.77
CA SER A 392 -56.91 -76.43 -2.92
C SER A 392 -56.15 -76.66 -1.61
N PRO A 393 -56.81 -76.63 -0.44
CA PRO A 393 -56.21 -77.04 0.82
C PRO A 393 -56.25 -78.56 0.94
N SER A 394 -55.19 -79.25 0.53
CA SER A 394 -55.02 -80.69 0.76
C SER A 394 -53.66 -80.99 1.35
#